data_AF-A0A1I7AIE3-F1
#
_entry.id   AF-A0A1I7AIE3-F1
#
_cell.length_a   1.000
_cell.length_b   1.000
_cell.length_c   1.000
_cell.angle_alpha   90.00
_cell.angle_beta   90.00
_cell.angle_gamma   90.00
#
_symmetry.space_group_name_H-M   'P 1'
#
loop_
_entity.id
_entity.type
_entity.pdbx_description
1 polymer ?
#
loop_
_entity_poly.entity_id
_entity_poly.type
_entity_poly.pdbx_seq_one_letter_code
_entity_poly.pdbx_strand_id
1 'polypeptide(L)'
;MTGNTSPQGSDGGGTTLPPLVEPAAELTKDEVARYSRHLIIPDVGMVGQKRLKNAKVLVIGAGGLGSPALLYLAAAGVGTLGVVEFDEVDESNLHRQIIHGQSDLGRSKAESARDSIAEVNPFVRVNLHQTNLTSDNALEIFDDYDLILDGTDNFATRYLVNDAAVLQGKPYVWGSIFRFEGQASVFWEAYGPNYRDLYPEPPPPGMVPSCAEGGVLGVLCASIGSIMVNEAIKLITGIGETLLGRLMIYDALEMSYRTVKIRKDPNADKVTELIDYETFCGVVSDDAQQAAADSTITPQELKDKFDSEQKFELIDVREPHEYDIVHIEGSKLIPKDRIMSGEALAELPQDRQIVLHCKSGGRSAEALSALHKAGFSDAVHVGGGVLGWANQVDQSLPTY
;
A
#
# COMPACT_ATOMS: atom_id res chain seq x y z
N MET A 1 -41.42 1.61 49.26
CA MET A 1 -41.43 1.25 47.82
C MET A 1 -41.41 2.54 47.03
N THR A 2 -40.22 3.03 46.73
CA THR A 2 -39.99 4.22 45.90
C THR A 2 -39.00 3.77 44.84
N GLY A 3 -39.51 3.45 43.66
CA GLY A 3 -38.73 2.99 42.52
C GLY A 3 -37.91 4.15 41.98
N ASN A 4 -36.59 4.01 42.06
CA ASN A 4 -35.61 4.90 41.50
C ASN A 4 -35.35 4.45 40.05
N THR A 5 -35.90 5.15 39.06
CA THR A 5 -35.53 4.94 37.65
C THR A 5 -34.50 5.99 37.27
N SER A 6 -33.22 5.61 37.35
CA SER A 6 -32.13 6.35 36.69
C SER A 6 -32.34 6.29 35.16
N PRO A 7 -32.19 7.39 34.42
CA PRO A 7 -32.14 7.32 32.97
C PRO A 7 -30.80 6.67 32.59
N GLN A 8 -30.88 5.52 31.92
CA GLN A 8 -29.76 4.95 31.18
C GLN A 8 -29.36 5.96 30.09
N GLY A 9 -28.19 6.59 30.27
CA GLY A 9 -27.54 7.37 29.22
C GLY A 9 -27.10 6.43 28.11
N SER A 10 -27.58 6.70 26.90
CA SER A 10 -27.33 5.96 25.68
C SER A 10 -25.84 5.99 25.27
N ASP A 11 -25.18 4.84 25.32
CA ASP A 11 -23.91 4.60 24.63
C ASP A 11 -24.18 4.38 23.13
N GLY A 12 -23.54 5.17 22.26
CA GLY A 12 -23.29 4.81 20.85
C GLY A 12 -24.02 5.59 19.74
N GLY A 13 -24.19 6.90 19.86
CA GLY A 13 -24.63 7.72 18.72
C GLY A 13 -23.49 7.96 17.71
N GLY A 14 -23.50 7.29 16.56
CA GLY A 14 -22.63 7.64 15.44
C GLY A 14 -22.95 9.06 14.97
N THR A 15 -22.02 10.00 15.17
CA THR A 15 -22.17 11.37 14.68
C THR A 15 -21.91 11.39 13.18
N THR A 16 -22.96 11.68 12.42
CA THR A 16 -22.88 12.00 10.99
C THR A 16 -21.99 13.22 10.80
N LEU A 17 -20.97 13.13 9.96
CA LEU A 17 -20.08 14.25 9.65
C LEU A 17 -20.76 15.21 8.66
N PRO A 18 -20.47 16.51 8.73
CA PRO A 18 -20.94 17.45 7.71
C PRO A 18 -20.35 17.07 6.34
N PRO A 19 -21.03 17.44 5.23
CA PRO A 19 -20.48 17.27 3.89
C PRO A 19 -19.17 18.04 3.75
N LEU A 20 -18.19 17.42 3.10
CA LEU A 20 -16.88 18.02 2.88
C LEU A 20 -16.91 19.18 1.88
N VAL A 21 -17.82 19.13 0.91
CA VAL A 21 -17.86 20.06 -0.22
C VAL A 21 -19.27 20.61 -0.43
N GLU A 22 -19.36 21.90 -0.76
CA GLU A 22 -20.62 22.52 -1.19
C GLU A 22 -21.06 21.97 -2.57
N PRO A 23 -22.38 21.92 -2.85
CA PRO A 23 -22.86 21.41 -4.13
C PRO A 23 -22.49 22.37 -5.28
N ALA A 24 -22.08 21.80 -6.42
CA ALA A 24 -21.95 22.55 -7.67
C ALA A 24 -23.26 23.27 -8.05
N ALA A 25 -23.15 24.37 -8.81
CA ALA A 25 -24.31 25.16 -9.21
C ALA A 25 -25.36 24.32 -9.96
N GLU A 26 -24.94 23.52 -10.94
CA GLU A 26 -25.83 22.72 -11.78
C GLU A 26 -25.19 21.42 -12.29
N LEU A 27 -26.06 20.47 -12.66
CA LEU A 27 -25.71 19.32 -13.49
C LEU A 27 -26.26 19.60 -14.89
N THR A 28 -25.44 19.33 -15.91
CA THR A 28 -25.88 19.34 -17.30
C THR A 28 -26.90 18.24 -17.55
N LYS A 29 -27.64 18.32 -18.67
CA LYS A 29 -28.60 17.29 -19.07
C LYS A 29 -27.96 15.90 -19.17
N ASP A 30 -26.74 15.82 -19.72
CA ASP A 30 -26.05 14.55 -19.93
C ASP A 30 -25.53 13.97 -18.61
N GLU A 31 -25.07 14.81 -17.68
CA GLU A 31 -24.75 14.39 -16.30
C GLU A 31 -25.99 13.88 -15.56
N VAL A 32 -27.14 14.57 -15.67
CA VAL A 32 -28.41 14.10 -15.08
C VAL A 32 -28.82 12.74 -15.63
N ALA A 33 -28.67 12.52 -16.94
CA ALA A 33 -28.97 11.24 -17.56
C ALA A 33 -28.04 10.13 -17.04
N ARG A 34 -26.72 10.39 -17.02
CA ARG A 34 -25.69 9.45 -16.55
C ARG A 34 -25.88 9.07 -15.08
N TYR A 35 -26.09 10.04 -14.21
CA TYR A 35 -26.21 9.82 -12.77
C TYR A 35 -27.65 9.58 -12.30
N SER A 36 -28.58 9.34 -13.22
CA SER A 36 -30.01 9.19 -12.91
C SER A 36 -30.30 8.16 -11.81
N ARG A 37 -29.48 7.11 -11.69
CA ARG A 37 -29.60 6.10 -10.62
C ARG A 37 -29.16 6.59 -9.25
N HIS A 38 -28.25 7.56 -9.17
CA HIS A 38 -27.89 8.22 -7.90
C HIS A 38 -28.94 9.26 -7.51
N LEU A 39 -29.45 10.01 -8.50
CA LEU A 39 -30.41 11.09 -8.26
C LEU A 39 -31.74 10.63 -7.63
N ILE A 40 -32.11 9.36 -7.81
CA ILE A 40 -33.31 8.78 -7.22
C ILE A 40 -33.08 8.23 -5.79
N ILE A 41 -31.83 8.11 -5.34
CA ILE A 41 -31.51 7.67 -3.97
C ILE A 41 -31.78 8.87 -3.05
N PRO A 42 -32.73 8.78 -2.09
CA PRO A 42 -33.12 9.93 -1.28
C PRO A 42 -31.96 10.61 -0.53
N ASP A 43 -31.02 9.82 -0.01
CA ASP A 43 -29.87 10.33 0.75
C ASP A 43 -28.81 11.00 -0.14
N VAL A 44 -28.69 10.59 -1.40
CA VAL A 44 -27.75 11.21 -2.36
C VAL A 44 -28.45 12.37 -3.08
N GLY A 45 -29.46 12.05 -3.89
CA GLY A 45 -30.27 13.02 -4.62
C GLY A 45 -29.46 14.00 -5.49
N MET A 46 -30.12 15.10 -5.88
CA MET A 46 -29.50 16.17 -6.67
C MET A 46 -28.36 16.86 -5.92
N VAL A 47 -28.51 17.07 -4.61
CA VAL A 47 -27.52 17.78 -3.79
C VAL A 47 -26.24 16.96 -3.66
N GLY A 48 -26.34 15.67 -3.30
CA GLY A 48 -25.19 14.78 -3.17
C GLY A 48 -24.43 14.61 -4.48
N GLN A 49 -25.13 14.42 -5.61
CA GLN A 49 -24.45 14.32 -6.91
C GLN A 49 -23.75 15.64 -7.31
N LYS A 50 -24.34 16.79 -6.98
CA LYS A 50 -23.67 18.09 -7.17
C LYS A 50 -22.45 18.26 -6.27
N ARG A 51 -22.44 17.70 -5.07
CA ARG A 51 -21.24 17.66 -4.20
C ARG A 51 -20.15 16.78 -4.79
N LEU A 52 -20.51 15.59 -5.28
CA LEU A 52 -19.58 14.71 -6.01
C LEU A 52 -18.94 15.46 -7.19
N LYS A 53 -19.76 16.12 -8.03
CA LYS A 53 -19.27 16.93 -9.14
C LYS A 53 -18.34 18.07 -8.71
N ASN A 54 -18.55 18.67 -7.54
CA ASN A 54 -17.71 19.78 -7.08
C ASN A 54 -16.44 19.31 -6.37
N ALA A 55 -16.40 18.06 -5.91
CA ALA A 55 -15.30 17.52 -5.12
C ALA A 55 -14.05 17.25 -5.95
N LYS A 56 -12.91 17.43 -5.30
CA LYS A 56 -11.58 17.10 -5.78
C LYS A 56 -10.95 16.07 -4.86
N VAL A 57 -10.65 14.88 -5.39
CA VAL A 57 -10.06 13.77 -4.62
C VAL A 57 -8.66 13.50 -5.12
N LEU A 58 -7.68 13.51 -4.23
CA LEU A 58 -6.32 13.05 -4.53
C LEU A 58 -6.23 11.55 -4.25
N VAL A 59 -5.82 10.77 -5.22
CA VAL A 59 -5.52 9.34 -5.06
C VAL A 59 -4.02 9.13 -5.22
N ILE A 60 -3.42 8.51 -4.21
CA ILE A 60 -1.98 8.26 -4.12
C ILE A 60 -1.73 6.80 -4.48
N GLY A 61 -1.07 6.59 -5.62
CA GLY A 61 -0.91 5.31 -6.28
C GLY A 61 -2.09 4.96 -7.21
N ALA A 62 -1.78 4.55 -8.43
CA ALA A 62 -2.73 3.93 -9.38
C ALA A 62 -2.59 2.39 -9.40
N GLY A 63 -1.93 1.83 -8.38
CA GLY A 63 -1.69 0.40 -8.23
C GLY A 63 -2.92 -0.41 -7.79
N GLY A 64 -2.70 -1.46 -6.98
CA GLY A 64 -3.76 -2.43 -6.64
C GLY A 64 -5.02 -1.79 -6.08
N LEU A 65 -4.91 -1.05 -4.97
CA LEU A 65 -6.07 -0.39 -4.33
C LEU A 65 -6.54 0.86 -5.09
N GLY A 66 -5.59 1.65 -5.61
CA GLY A 66 -5.89 2.88 -6.34
C GLY A 66 -6.66 2.64 -7.63
N SER A 67 -6.37 1.54 -8.34
CA SER A 67 -6.99 1.17 -9.60
C SER A 67 -8.53 1.08 -9.54
N PRO A 68 -9.15 0.19 -8.73
CA PRO A 68 -10.60 0.15 -8.59
C PRO A 68 -11.14 1.44 -7.95
N ALA A 69 -10.38 2.09 -7.06
CA ALA A 69 -10.82 3.32 -6.44
C ALA A 69 -11.01 4.46 -7.46
N LEU A 70 -10.04 4.68 -8.34
CA LEU A 70 -10.10 5.67 -9.41
C LEU A 70 -11.27 5.40 -10.36
N LEU A 71 -11.45 4.15 -10.79
CA LEU A 71 -12.55 3.76 -11.67
C LEU A 71 -13.92 4.04 -11.02
N TYR A 72 -14.11 3.69 -9.75
CA TYR A 72 -15.40 3.90 -9.07
C TYR A 72 -15.63 5.35 -8.65
N LEU A 73 -14.61 6.13 -8.28
CA LEU A 73 -14.75 7.57 -8.06
C LEU A 73 -15.14 8.29 -9.36
N ALA A 74 -14.52 7.91 -10.47
CA ALA A 74 -14.87 8.43 -11.78
C ALA A 74 -16.32 8.06 -12.15
N ALA A 75 -16.70 6.79 -12.01
CA ALA A 75 -18.06 6.34 -12.25
C ALA A 75 -19.09 7.03 -11.34
N ALA A 76 -18.71 7.34 -10.10
CA ALA A 76 -19.53 8.09 -9.15
C ALA A 76 -19.75 9.55 -9.55
N GLY A 77 -18.92 10.08 -10.45
CA GLY A 77 -18.99 11.47 -10.90
C GLY A 77 -18.29 12.45 -9.97
N VAL A 78 -17.21 12.02 -9.32
CA VAL A 78 -16.29 12.94 -8.65
C VAL A 78 -15.71 13.90 -9.70
N GLY A 79 -15.82 15.20 -9.46
CA GLY A 79 -15.51 16.21 -10.48
C GLY A 79 -14.06 16.26 -10.91
N THR A 80 -13.14 16.18 -9.95
CA THR A 80 -11.70 16.18 -10.22
C THR A 80 -11.00 15.05 -9.48
N LEU A 81 -10.18 14.29 -10.20
CA LEU A 81 -9.29 13.28 -9.65
C LEU A 81 -7.83 13.71 -9.84
N GLY A 82 -7.10 13.82 -8.74
CA GLY A 82 -5.65 13.90 -8.74
C GLY A 82 -5.07 12.50 -8.68
N VAL A 83 -4.07 12.20 -9.51
CA VAL A 83 -3.39 10.89 -9.49
C VAL A 83 -1.90 11.14 -9.25
N VAL A 84 -1.39 10.74 -8.08
CA VAL A 84 0.04 10.72 -7.78
C VAL A 84 0.56 9.33 -8.09
N GLU A 85 1.37 9.22 -9.14
CA GLU A 85 1.90 7.94 -9.62
C GLU A 85 3.12 8.18 -10.50
N PHE A 86 4.20 7.46 -10.24
CA PHE A 86 5.47 7.60 -10.96
C PHE A 86 5.90 6.32 -11.69
N ASP A 87 5.27 5.18 -11.40
CA ASP A 87 5.60 3.90 -12.00
C ASP A 87 5.09 3.75 -13.44
N GLU A 88 5.68 2.79 -14.14
CA GLU A 88 5.22 2.27 -15.42
C GLU A 88 4.39 0.98 -15.24
N VAL A 89 3.50 0.71 -16.19
CA VAL A 89 2.66 -0.50 -16.18
C VAL A 89 3.53 -1.73 -16.47
N ASP A 90 3.42 -2.74 -15.61
CA ASP A 90 4.16 -4.00 -15.69
C ASP A 90 3.21 -5.21 -15.80
N GLU A 91 3.61 -6.24 -16.54
CA GLU A 91 2.82 -7.46 -16.78
C GLU A 91 2.40 -8.13 -15.46
N SER A 92 3.33 -8.21 -14.50
CA SER A 92 3.12 -8.85 -13.19
C SER A 92 2.09 -8.11 -12.33
N ASN A 93 1.67 -6.91 -12.74
CA ASN A 93 0.76 -6.06 -11.99
C ASN A 93 -0.68 -6.13 -12.53
N LEU A 94 -0.88 -6.57 -13.77
CA LEU A 94 -2.19 -6.56 -14.44
C LEU A 94 -3.24 -7.45 -13.77
N HIS A 95 -2.84 -8.47 -13.02
CA HIS A 95 -3.79 -9.34 -12.31
C HIS A 95 -4.56 -8.65 -11.17
N ARG A 96 -4.11 -7.44 -10.74
CA ARG A 96 -4.72 -6.67 -9.65
C ARG A 96 -4.95 -5.19 -9.97
N GLN A 97 -4.24 -4.64 -10.96
CA GLN A 97 -4.35 -3.24 -11.37
C GLN A 97 -5.26 -3.09 -12.59
N ILE A 98 -6.55 -3.35 -12.38
CA ILE A 98 -7.57 -3.47 -13.44
C ILE A 98 -7.89 -2.18 -14.23
N ILE A 99 -7.27 -1.06 -13.86
CA ILE A 99 -7.37 0.22 -14.57
C ILE A 99 -6.41 0.27 -15.77
N HIS A 100 -5.39 -0.60 -15.77
CA HIS A 100 -4.42 -0.74 -16.85
C HIS A 100 -4.75 -1.96 -17.71
N GLY A 101 -4.36 -1.92 -18.98
CA GLY A 101 -4.54 -3.02 -19.91
C GLY A 101 -3.24 -3.55 -20.50
N GLN A 102 -3.34 -4.66 -21.24
CA GLN A 102 -2.22 -5.25 -21.99
C GLN A 102 -1.60 -4.27 -23.01
N SER A 103 -2.40 -3.35 -23.53
CA SER A 103 -1.93 -2.29 -24.43
C SER A 103 -1.10 -1.20 -23.74
N ASP A 104 -1.05 -1.21 -22.41
CA ASP A 104 -0.39 -0.17 -21.63
C ASP A 104 0.99 -0.55 -21.09
N LEU A 105 1.45 -1.78 -21.31
CA LEU A 105 2.76 -2.25 -20.84
C LEU A 105 3.88 -1.27 -21.21
N GLY A 106 4.68 -0.87 -20.20
CA GLY A 106 5.76 0.10 -20.34
C GLY A 106 5.32 1.57 -20.48
N ARG A 107 4.02 1.87 -20.46
CA ARG A 107 3.52 3.26 -20.37
C ARG A 107 3.48 3.68 -18.90
N SER A 108 3.51 4.99 -18.67
CA SER A 108 3.21 5.55 -17.34
C SER A 108 1.84 5.08 -16.84
N LYS A 109 1.80 4.55 -15.60
CA LYS A 109 0.55 4.18 -14.92
C LYS A 109 -0.38 5.38 -14.79
N ALA A 110 0.15 6.57 -14.52
CA ALA A 110 -0.63 7.80 -14.40
C ALA A 110 -1.41 8.13 -15.69
N GLU A 111 -0.75 7.99 -16.85
CA GLU A 111 -1.37 8.25 -18.15
C GLU A 111 -2.38 7.18 -18.54
N SER A 112 -2.04 5.90 -18.36
CA SER A 112 -2.98 4.79 -18.57
C SER A 112 -4.22 4.96 -17.69
N ALA A 113 -4.05 5.33 -16.42
CA ALA A 113 -5.17 5.59 -15.51
C ALA A 113 -6.06 6.74 -15.99
N ARG A 114 -5.49 7.86 -16.45
CA ARG A 114 -6.25 8.98 -17.03
C ARG A 114 -7.11 8.52 -18.20
N ASP A 115 -6.52 7.77 -19.13
CA ASP A 115 -7.20 7.33 -20.34
C ASP A 115 -8.37 6.40 -19.98
N SER A 116 -8.17 5.45 -19.07
CA SER A 116 -9.24 4.59 -18.55
C SER A 116 -10.34 5.36 -17.81
N ILE A 117 -9.98 6.38 -17.01
CA ILE A 117 -10.98 7.26 -16.36
C ILE A 117 -11.83 8.00 -17.40
N ALA A 118 -11.22 8.50 -18.47
CA ALA A 118 -11.93 9.21 -19.52
C ALA A 118 -12.95 8.31 -20.25
N GLU A 119 -12.61 7.04 -20.47
CA GLU A 119 -13.52 6.03 -21.04
C GLU A 119 -14.70 5.72 -20.09
N VAL A 120 -14.44 5.64 -18.78
CA VAL A 120 -15.50 5.44 -17.78
C VAL A 120 -16.44 6.65 -17.70
N ASN A 121 -15.86 7.84 -17.61
CA ASN A 121 -16.62 9.06 -17.42
C ASN A 121 -15.92 10.32 -17.98
N PRO A 122 -16.35 10.82 -19.15
CA PRO A 122 -15.71 11.98 -19.79
C PRO A 122 -15.99 13.32 -19.09
N PHE A 123 -16.83 13.34 -18.04
CA PHE A 123 -17.10 14.56 -17.26
C PHE A 123 -16.10 14.80 -16.14
N VAL A 124 -15.23 13.83 -15.86
CA VAL A 124 -14.25 13.87 -14.78
C VAL A 124 -12.97 14.54 -15.27
N ARG A 125 -12.51 15.57 -14.56
CA ARG A 125 -11.20 16.16 -14.80
C ARG A 125 -10.12 15.34 -14.10
N VAL A 126 -9.07 14.97 -14.82
CA VAL A 126 -7.91 14.28 -14.23
C VAL A 126 -6.71 15.20 -14.23
N ASN A 127 -6.10 15.39 -13.06
CA ASN A 127 -4.83 16.09 -12.87
C ASN A 127 -3.76 15.06 -12.54
N LEU A 128 -2.71 14.98 -13.35
CA LEU A 128 -1.62 14.01 -13.16
C LEU A 128 -0.47 14.65 -12.39
N HIS A 129 0.00 13.94 -11.35
CA HIS A 129 1.22 14.23 -10.61
C HIS A 129 2.18 13.07 -10.84
N GLN A 130 2.90 13.11 -11.97
CA GLN A 130 3.86 12.07 -12.38
C GLN A 130 5.17 12.18 -11.60
N THR A 131 5.09 12.01 -10.28
CA THR A 131 6.21 12.18 -9.36
C THR A 131 6.07 11.23 -8.18
N ASN A 132 7.20 10.86 -7.59
CA ASN A 132 7.17 10.19 -6.30
C ASN A 132 6.73 11.20 -5.23
N LEU A 133 5.85 10.77 -4.32
CA LEU A 133 5.42 11.61 -3.23
C LEU A 133 6.55 11.69 -2.19
N THR A 134 6.94 12.91 -1.84
CA THR A 134 8.02 13.19 -0.90
C THR A 134 7.62 14.29 0.06
N SER A 135 8.38 14.46 1.14
CA SER A 135 8.14 15.53 2.12
C SER A 135 8.24 16.93 1.50
N ASP A 136 8.99 17.08 0.41
CA ASP A 136 9.17 18.35 -0.29
C ASP A 136 7.96 18.76 -1.13
N ASN A 137 7.21 17.80 -1.67
CA ASN A 137 6.11 18.07 -2.61
C ASN A 137 4.71 17.76 -2.05
N ALA A 138 4.59 16.99 -0.96
CA ALA A 138 3.31 16.49 -0.49
C ALA A 138 2.35 17.61 -0.08
N LEU A 139 2.82 18.61 0.67
CA LEU A 139 1.96 19.69 1.14
C LEU A 139 1.41 20.54 -0.02
N GLU A 140 2.23 20.85 -1.02
CA GLU A 140 1.82 21.60 -2.21
C GLU A 140 0.77 20.83 -3.01
N ILE A 141 1.04 19.55 -3.30
CA ILE A 141 0.10 18.70 -4.05
C ILE A 141 -1.23 18.59 -3.30
N PHE A 142 -1.19 18.39 -1.97
CA PHE A 142 -2.40 18.16 -1.19
C PHE A 142 -3.30 19.39 -1.19
N ASP A 143 -2.76 20.61 -1.20
CA ASP A 143 -3.50 21.88 -1.06
C ASP A 143 -4.71 22.00 -2.01
N ASP A 144 -4.57 21.47 -3.23
CA ASP A 144 -5.59 21.56 -4.29
C ASP A 144 -6.81 20.63 -4.12
N TYR A 145 -6.81 19.72 -3.15
CA TYR A 145 -7.80 18.64 -3.02
C TYR A 145 -8.60 18.69 -1.72
N ASP A 146 -9.83 18.17 -1.73
CA ASP A 146 -10.69 18.15 -0.54
C ASP A 146 -10.41 16.91 0.33
N LEU A 147 -10.10 15.78 -0.32
CA LEU A 147 -10.02 14.46 0.28
C LEU A 147 -8.81 13.70 -0.26
N ILE A 148 -8.14 12.95 0.62
CA ILE A 148 -6.99 12.10 0.26
C ILE A 148 -7.38 10.63 0.35
N LEU A 149 -7.11 9.85 -0.70
CA LEU A 149 -7.22 8.40 -0.75
C LEU A 149 -5.83 7.79 -0.96
N ASP A 150 -5.45 6.84 -0.10
CA ASP A 150 -4.17 6.17 -0.16
C ASP A 150 -4.30 4.73 -0.62
N GLY A 151 -3.85 4.49 -1.84
CA GLY A 151 -3.75 3.17 -2.45
C GLY A 151 -2.34 2.59 -2.41
N THR A 152 -1.44 3.12 -1.58
CA THR A 152 -0.03 2.72 -1.52
C THR A 152 0.20 1.47 -0.66
N ASP A 153 1.29 0.77 -0.95
CA ASP A 153 1.64 -0.53 -0.39
C ASP A 153 2.93 -0.53 0.44
N ASN A 154 3.49 0.65 0.72
CA ASN A 154 4.68 0.81 1.56
C ASN A 154 4.41 1.68 2.79
N PHE A 155 5.17 1.48 3.86
CA PHE A 155 4.95 2.18 5.12
C PHE A 155 5.38 3.65 5.08
N ALA A 156 6.52 3.96 4.46
CA ALA A 156 7.07 5.32 4.43
C ALA A 156 6.06 6.30 3.82
N THR A 157 5.45 5.95 2.68
CA THR A 157 4.42 6.77 2.05
C THR A 157 3.15 6.86 2.92
N ARG A 158 2.71 5.79 3.59
CA ARG A 158 1.53 5.86 4.48
C ARG A 158 1.71 6.85 5.62
N TYR A 159 2.88 6.86 6.26
CA TYR A 159 3.20 7.85 7.31
C TYR A 159 3.29 9.26 6.73
N LEU A 160 3.94 9.44 5.57
CA LEU A 160 3.99 10.73 4.86
C LEU A 160 2.59 11.26 4.53
N VAL A 161 1.73 10.42 3.98
CA VAL A 161 0.36 10.78 3.58
C VAL A 161 -0.47 11.17 4.78
N ASN A 162 -0.39 10.38 5.86
CA ASN A 162 -1.06 10.72 7.11
C ASN A 162 -0.63 12.10 7.61
N ASP A 163 0.67 12.31 7.73
CA ASP A 163 1.19 13.53 8.35
C ASP A 163 0.89 14.76 7.48
N ALA A 164 0.99 14.64 6.16
CA ALA A 164 0.60 15.69 5.23
C ALA A 164 -0.90 16.01 5.34
N ALA A 165 -1.76 14.99 5.46
CA ALA A 165 -3.19 15.18 5.66
C ALA A 165 -3.50 15.85 7.01
N VAL A 166 -2.80 15.47 8.08
CA VAL A 166 -2.91 16.09 9.41
C VAL A 166 -2.54 17.57 9.34
N LEU A 167 -1.40 17.91 8.75
CA LEU A 167 -0.91 19.30 8.64
C LEU A 167 -1.83 20.17 7.77
N GLN A 168 -2.42 19.59 6.72
CA GLN A 168 -3.37 20.27 5.84
C GLN A 168 -4.82 20.25 6.36
N GLY A 169 -5.09 19.55 7.47
CA GLY A 169 -6.43 19.42 8.05
C GLY A 169 -7.42 18.62 7.18
N LYS A 170 -6.92 17.75 6.29
CA LYS A 170 -7.72 17.03 5.28
C LYS A 170 -8.12 15.64 5.77
N PRO A 171 -9.33 15.16 5.44
CA PRO A 171 -9.70 13.77 5.67
C PRO A 171 -8.83 12.83 4.83
N TYR A 172 -8.48 11.71 5.44
CA TYR A 172 -7.59 10.69 4.90
C TYR A 172 -8.29 9.33 4.93
N VAL A 173 -8.59 8.78 3.74
CA VAL A 173 -9.15 7.44 3.58
C VAL A 173 -8.02 6.48 3.25
N TRP A 174 -7.82 5.51 4.14
CA TRP A 174 -6.73 4.56 4.04
C TRP A 174 -7.25 3.15 3.78
N GLY A 175 -6.54 2.40 2.94
CA GLY A 175 -6.72 0.98 2.74
C GLY A 175 -5.39 0.23 2.79
N SER A 176 -5.43 -1.02 3.22
CA SER A 176 -4.28 -1.93 3.13
C SER A 176 -4.76 -3.35 2.88
N ILE A 177 -3.94 -4.14 2.20
CA ILE A 177 -4.21 -5.54 1.89
C ILE A 177 -2.95 -6.36 2.11
N PHE A 178 -3.12 -7.60 2.56
CA PHE A 178 -2.04 -8.55 2.75
C PHE A 178 -2.58 -9.97 2.60
N ARG A 179 -2.08 -10.73 1.62
CA ARG A 179 -2.53 -12.11 1.32
C ARG A 179 -4.04 -12.21 1.08
N PHE A 180 -4.79 -12.62 2.12
CA PHE A 180 -6.24 -12.81 2.14
C PHE A 180 -6.99 -11.83 3.05
N GLU A 181 -6.28 -10.89 3.67
CA GLU A 181 -6.85 -9.89 4.57
C GLU A 181 -6.79 -8.50 3.96
N GLY A 182 -7.81 -7.70 4.27
CA GLY A 182 -7.88 -6.31 3.91
C GLY A 182 -8.33 -5.44 5.08
N GLN A 183 -7.91 -4.19 5.08
CA GLN A 183 -8.23 -3.21 6.12
C GLN A 183 -8.61 -1.89 5.49
N ALA A 184 -9.55 -1.18 6.11
CA ALA A 184 -9.88 0.19 5.74
C ALA A 184 -10.26 1.02 6.97
N SER A 185 -9.92 2.31 6.93
CA SER A 185 -10.34 3.28 7.94
C SER A 185 -10.40 4.69 7.35
N VAL A 186 -10.99 5.62 8.12
CA VAL A 186 -10.95 7.05 7.85
C VAL A 186 -10.25 7.73 9.01
N PHE A 187 -9.33 8.62 8.69
CA PHE A 187 -8.55 9.41 9.63
C PHE A 187 -8.81 10.89 9.35
N TRP A 188 -9.07 11.67 10.41
CA TRP A 188 -9.29 13.11 10.27
C TRP A 188 -9.06 13.80 11.61
N GLU A 189 -7.89 14.42 11.76
CA GLU A 189 -7.40 14.99 13.03
C GLU A 189 -8.40 15.96 13.71
N ALA A 190 -9.14 16.73 12.90
CA ALA A 190 -10.13 17.70 13.38
C ALA A 190 -11.36 17.04 14.04
N TYR A 191 -11.66 15.78 13.71
CA TYR A 191 -12.88 15.09 14.14
C TYR A 191 -12.60 13.77 14.88
N GLY A 192 -11.39 13.24 14.83
CA GLY A 192 -11.09 11.91 15.36
C GLY A 192 -9.59 11.57 15.34
N PRO A 193 -9.26 10.27 15.36
CA PRO A 193 -7.87 9.84 15.31
C PRO A 193 -7.25 10.06 13.93
N ASN A 194 -5.92 10.05 13.90
CA ASN A 194 -5.10 9.94 12.70
C ASN A 194 -4.43 8.55 12.63
N TYR A 195 -3.68 8.27 11.56
CA TYR A 195 -3.08 6.95 11.34
C TYR A 195 -2.10 6.55 12.47
N ARG A 196 -1.37 7.52 13.03
CA ARG A 196 -0.40 7.26 14.12
C ARG A 196 -1.08 6.82 15.41
N ASP A 197 -2.35 7.17 15.63
CA ASP A 197 -3.11 6.64 16.77
C ASP A 197 -3.38 5.11 16.64
N LEU A 198 -3.40 4.59 15.41
CA LEU A 198 -3.53 3.16 15.15
C LEU A 198 -2.15 2.47 15.11
N TYR A 199 -1.19 3.09 14.44
CA TYR A 199 0.18 2.60 14.29
C TYR A 199 1.17 3.71 14.69
N PRO A 200 1.56 3.80 15.98
CA PRO A 200 2.43 4.88 16.46
C PRO A 200 3.84 4.81 15.86
N GLU A 201 4.37 3.59 15.73
CA GLU A 201 5.71 3.31 15.22
C GLU A 201 5.61 2.37 14.00
N PRO A 202 6.46 2.58 12.98
CA PRO A 202 6.55 1.68 11.84
C PRO A 202 7.04 0.30 12.31
N PRO A 203 6.59 -0.79 11.66
CA PRO A 203 7.15 -2.11 11.95
C PRO A 203 8.65 -2.11 11.63
N PRO A 204 9.47 -2.91 12.35
CA PRO A 204 10.87 -3.08 12.03
C PRO A 204 11.11 -3.42 10.55
N PRO A 205 12.22 -2.94 9.96
CA PRO A 205 12.54 -3.22 8.56
C PRO A 205 12.51 -4.72 8.25
N GLY A 206 11.86 -5.08 7.15
CA GLY A 206 11.75 -6.46 6.69
C GLY A 206 10.80 -7.37 7.48
N MET A 207 10.14 -6.89 8.54
CA MET A 207 9.18 -7.69 9.31
C MET A 207 7.87 -7.96 8.55
N VAL A 208 7.40 -6.97 7.79
CA VAL A 208 6.15 -7.07 7.02
C VAL A 208 6.49 -6.91 5.53
N PRO A 209 6.25 -7.94 4.71
CA PRO A 209 6.59 -7.90 3.29
C PRO A 209 5.60 -7.00 2.52
N SER A 210 6.06 -6.41 1.42
CA SER A 210 5.18 -5.65 0.51
C SER A 210 4.17 -6.55 -0.22
N CYS A 211 3.19 -5.97 -0.93
CA CYS A 211 2.27 -6.75 -1.78
C CYS A 211 3.02 -7.59 -2.83
N ALA A 212 4.11 -7.06 -3.39
CA ALA A 212 4.94 -7.74 -4.38
C ALA A 212 5.79 -8.88 -3.79
N GLU A 213 6.03 -8.85 -2.48
CA GLU A 213 6.82 -9.85 -1.76
C GLU A 213 5.96 -10.91 -1.07
N GLY A 214 4.92 -10.50 -0.35
CA GLY A 214 4.06 -11.39 0.43
C GLY A 214 2.93 -12.04 -0.36
N GLY A 215 2.71 -11.59 -1.60
CA GLY A 215 1.61 -11.99 -2.46
C GLY A 215 0.28 -11.38 -2.06
N VAL A 216 -0.61 -11.19 -3.03
CA VAL A 216 -1.94 -10.63 -2.79
C VAL A 216 -2.98 -11.25 -3.73
N LEU A 217 -4.11 -11.66 -3.17
CA LEU A 217 -5.25 -12.06 -3.97
C LEU A 217 -5.86 -10.82 -4.64
N GLY A 218 -5.70 -10.69 -5.97
CA GLY A 218 -6.06 -9.47 -6.71
C GLY A 218 -7.49 -8.96 -6.47
N VAL A 219 -8.45 -9.85 -6.19
CA VAL A 219 -9.84 -9.46 -5.88
C VAL A 219 -9.96 -8.61 -4.60
N LEU A 220 -9.04 -8.74 -3.64
CA LEU A 220 -9.02 -7.91 -2.43
C LEU A 220 -8.84 -6.44 -2.76
N CYS A 221 -8.08 -6.14 -3.81
CA CYS A 221 -7.90 -4.78 -4.29
C CYS A 221 -9.26 -4.15 -4.61
N ALA A 222 -10.12 -4.88 -5.33
CA ALA A 222 -11.47 -4.42 -5.67
C ALA A 222 -12.36 -4.29 -4.43
N SER A 223 -12.31 -5.25 -3.50
CA SER A 223 -13.10 -5.22 -2.27
C SER A 223 -12.75 -4.01 -1.40
N ILE A 224 -11.46 -3.83 -1.07
CA ILE A 224 -11.02 -2.73 -0.20
C ILE A 224 -11.09 -1.39 -0.92
N GLY A 225 -10.70 -1.32 -2.21
CA GLY A 225 -10.85 -0.12 -3.01
C GLY A 225 -12.30 0.37 -3.08
N SER A 226 -13.28 -0.53 -3.26
CA SER A 226 -14.70 -0.18 -3.23
C SER A 226 -15.14 0.39 -1.88
N ILE A 227 -14.61 -0.15 -0.78
CA ILE A 227 -14.90 0.34 0.56
C ILE A 227 -14.31 1.74 0.76
N MET A 228 -13.07 1.98 0.31
CA MET A 228 -12.44 3.30 0.35
C MET A 228 -13.28 4.33 -0.43
N VAL A 229 -13.75 3.98 -1.63
CA VAL A 229 -14.63 4.87 -2.43
C VAL A 229 -15.96 5.13 -1.74
N ASN A 230 -16.53 4.12 -1.09
CA ASN A 230 -17.75 4.30 -0.32
C ASN A 230 -17.56 5.27 0.86
N GLU A 231 -16.42 5.22 1.55
CA GLU A 231 -16.08 6.23 2.57
C GLU A 231 -15.90 7.62 1.97
N ALA A 232 -15.24 7.73 0.80
CA ALA A 232 -15.10 8.99 0.09
C ALA A 232 -16.45 9.62 -0.26
N ILE A 233 -17.38 8.83 -0.81
CA ILE A 233 -18.72 9.30 -1.16
C ILE A 233 -19.46 9.80 0.09
N LYS A 234 -19.40 9.06 1.20
CA LYS A 234 -20.03 9.47 2.47
C LYS A 234 -19.46 10.79 2.98
N LEU A 235 -18.14 10.96 2.97
CA LEU A 235 -17.48 12.20 3.39
C LEU A 235 -17.86 13.39 2.49
N ILE A 236 -17.81 13.21 1.17
CA ILE A 236 -18.14 14.26 0.20
C ILE A 236 -19.60 14.70 0.33
N THR A 237 -20.51 13.74 0.48
CA THR A 237 -21.95 14.01 0.49
C THR A 237 -22.50 14.33 1.88
N GLY A 238 -21.79 13.98 2.95
CA GLY A 238 -22.20 14.17 4.34
C GLY A 238 -23.29 13.19 4.80
N ILE A 239 -23.25 11.95 4.30
CA ILE A 239 -24.28 10.94 4.57
C ILE A 239 -23.72 9.71 5.28
N GLY A 240 -24.58 9.04 6.05
CA GLY A 240 -24.25 7.80 6.73
C GLY A 240 -23.16 7.95 7.81
N GLU A 241 -22.72 6.82 8.35
CA GLU A 241 -21.65 6.77 9.35
C GLU A 241 -20.35 6.34 8.72
N THR A 242 -19.31 7.18 8.79
CA THR A 242 -17.99 6.90 8.22
C THR A 242 -17.15 5.97 9.11
N LEU A 243 -16.12 5.35 8.56
CA LEU A 243 -15.14 4.57 9.32
C LEU A 243 -14.21 5.46 10.20
N LEU A 244 -14.54 6.73 10.41
CA LEU A 244 -13.76 7.59 11.31
C LEU A 244 -13.77 7.00 12.72
N GLY A 245 -12.59 6.78 13.29
CA GLY A 245 -12.43 6.13 14.60
C GLY A 245 -12.77 4.64 14.59
N ARG A 246 -12.79 3.99 13.43
CA ARG A 246 -13.09 2.56 13.28
C ARG A 246 -12.17 1.91 12.25
N LEU A 247 -11.51 0.82 12.65
CA LEU A 247 -10.78 -0.06 11.75
C LEU A 247 -11.74 -1.14 11.28
N MET A 248 -12.01 -1.21 9.98
CA MET A 248 -12.67 -2.37 9.38
C MET A 248 -11.59 -3.36 8.93
N ILE A 249 -11.79 -4.63 9.27
CA ILE A 249 -10.93 -5.75 8.87
C ILE A 249 -11.81 -6.75 8.10
N TYR A 250 -11.36 -7.11 6.90
CA TYR A 250 -12.01 -8.08 6.02
C TYR A 250 -11.11 -9.31 5.86
N ASP A 251 -11.64 -10.47 6.20
CA ASP A 251 -11.02 -11.78 5.92
C ASP A 251 -11.74 -12.42 4.72
N ALA A 252 -11.02 -12.60 3.60
CA ALA A 252 -11.59 -13.17 2.38
C ALA A 252 -11.79 -14.69 2.43
N LEU A 253 -11.07 -15.42 3.28
CA LEU A 253 -11.22 -16.88 3.40
C LEU A 253 -12.46 -17.20 4.25
N GLU A 254 -12.63 -16.51 5.36
CA GLU A 254 -13.80 -16.65 6.23
C GLU A 254 -15.02 -15.87 5.70
N MET A 255 -14.82 -14.97 4.73
CA MET A 255 -15.81 -14.01 4.27
C MET A 255 -16.43 -13.21 5.44
N SER A 256 -15.58 -12.74 6.35
CA SER A 256 -16.00 -12.06 7.57
C SER A 256 -15.52 -10.61 7.61
N TYR A 257 -16.34 -9.74 8.21
CA TYR A 257 -16.03 -8.34 8.48
C TYR A 257 -16.02 -8.13 9.98
N ARG A 258 -14.91 -7.60 10.51
CA ARG A 258 -14.75 -7.22 11.91
C ARG A 258 -14.49 -5.72 11.99
N THR A 259 -14.98 -5.08 13.04
CA THR A 259 -14.74 -3.64 13.27
C THR A 259 -14.20 -3.42 14.66
N VAL A 260 -13.08 -2.71 14.74
CA VAL A 260 -12.43 -2.33 16.00
C VAL A 260 -12.51 -0.81 16.15
N LYS A 261 -12.81 -0.31 17.35
CA LYS A 261 -12.82 1.13 17.62
C LYS A 261 -11.39 1.62 17.82
N ILE A 262 -11.03 2.67 17.11
CA ILE A 262 -9.77 3.40 17.26
C ILE A 262 -10.05 4.64 18.11
N ARG A 263 -9.17 4.93 19.07
CA ARG A 263 -9.27 6.13 19.90
C ARG A 263 -7.99 6.93 19.70
N LYS A 264 -8.15 8.25 19.73
CA LYS A 264 -7.02 9.16 19.79
C LYS A 264 -6.21 8.90 21.04
N ASP A 265 -4.90 8.76 20.91
CA ASP A 265 -3.99 8.65 22.04
C ASP A 265 -3.67 10.07 22.56
N PRO A 266 -4.06 10.40 23.82
CA PRO A 266 -3.77 11.72 24.38
C PRO A 266 -2.27 12.00 24.56
N ASN A 267 -1.43 10.98 24.52
CA ASN A 267 0.02 11.08 24.68
C ASN A 267 0.78 10.94 23.36
N ALA A 268 0.10 10.75 22.22
CA ALA A 268 0.77 10.65 20.93
C ALA A 268 1.51 11.95 20.59
N ASP A 269 2.70 11.79 19.99
CA ASP A 269 3.45 12.91 19.46
C ASP A 269 2.65 13.61 18.36
N LYS A 270 2.61 14.94 18.43
CA LYS A 270 1.88 15.73 17.45
C LYS A 270 2.70 15.85 16.18
N VAL A 271 2.06 15.59 15.05
CA VAL A 271 2.60 15.93 13.74
C VAL A 271 2.70 17.45 13.63
N THR A 272 3.91 17.97 13.49
CA THR A 272 4.19 19.41 13.38
C THR A 272 4.92 19.78 12.10
N GLU A 273 5.60 18.82 11.48
CA GLU A 273 6.30 18.94 10.21
C GLU A 273 6.37 17.58 9.51
N LEU A 274 6.73 17.59 8.23
CA LEU A 274 7.09 16.37 7.50
C LEU A 274 8.57 16.07 7.71
N ILE A 275 8.91 14.79 7.83
CA ILE A 275 10.28 14.30 8.09
C ILE A 275 10.77 13.42 6.96
N ASP A 276 11.98 12.86 7.07
CA ASP A 276 12.43 11.80 6.18
C ASP A 276 11.81 10.46 6.60
N TYR A 277 10.76 10.04 5.87
CA TYR A 277 9.99 8.83 6.19
C TYR A 277 10.70 7.53 5.81
N GLU A 278 11.60 7.57 4.83
CA GLU A 278 12.42 6.41 4.47
C GLU A 278 13.39 6.10 5.61
N THR A 279 14.05 7.14 6.12
CA THR A 279 14.91 7.03 7.30
C THR A 279 14.12 6.62 8.55
N PHE A 280 12.93 7.21 8.77
CA PHE A 280 12.07 6.90 9.91
C PHE A 280 11.54 5.46 9.91
N CYS A 281 11.11 4.94 8.76
CA CYS A 281 10.64 3.56 8.63
C CYS A 281 11.78 2.54 8.61
N GLY A 282 13.03 3.00 8.66
CA GLY A 282 14.21 2.17 8.56
C GLY A 282 14.29 1.55 7.17
N VAL A 283 14.88 2.28 6.23
CA VAL A 283 15.62 1.62 5.16
C VAL A 283 16.55 0.59 5.80
N VAL A 284 16.75 -0.56 5.14
CA VAL A 284 17.79 -1.57 5.41
C VAL A 284 18.83 -0.99 6.36
N SER A 285 18.87 -1.44 7.63
CA SER A 285 19.66 -0.79 8.69
C SER A 285 21.05 -0.39 8.19
N ASP A 286 21.67 0.69 8.69
CA ASP A 286 23.04 1.08 8.29
C ASP A 286 24.00 -0.12 8.26
N ASP A 287 23.90 -1.02 9.25
CA ASP A 287 24.62 -2.30 9.33
C ASP A 287 24.42 -3.20 8.10
N ALA A 288 23.20 -3.27 7.57
CA ALA A 288 22.80 -4.09 6.44
C ALA A 288 23.08 -3.41 5.08
N GLN A 289 23.03 -2.07 5.00
CA GLN A 289 23.57 -1.35 3.84
C GLN A 289 25.09 -1.49 3.76
N GLN A 290 25.79 -1.42 4.89
CA GLN A 290 27.23 -1.59 4.97
C GLN A 290 27.65 -3.05 4.70
N ALA A 291 26.94 -4.03 5.27
CA ALA A 291 27.16 -5.43 4.96
C ALA A 291 26.86 -5.77 3.49
N ALA A 292 25.82 -5.19 2.89
CA ALA A 292 25.56 -5.35 1.45
C ALA A 292 26.69 -4.75 0.61
N ALA A 293 27.10 -3.51 0.87
CA ALA A 293 28.11 -2.82 0.05
C ALA A 293 29.44 -3.60 -0.08
N ASP A 294 29.89 -4.25 1.00
CA ASP A 294 31.17 -4.99 1.02
C ASP A 294 31.02 -6.50 0.74
N SER A 295 29.80 -7.04 0.71
CA SER A 295 29.54 -8.49 0.60
C SER A 295 28.40 -8.85 -0.36
N THR A 296 28.09 -7.97 -1.33
CA THR A 296 27.24 -8.29 -2.49
C THR A 296 28.08 -8.91 -3.62
N ILE A 297 27.59 -10.01 -4.18
CA ILE A 297 28.05 -10.54 -5.48
C ILE A 297 26.95 -10.39 -6.53
N THR A 298 27.33 -10.27 -7.79
CA THR A 298 26.41 -10.23 -8.94
C THR A 298 25.94 -11.65 -9.32
N PRO A 299 24.84 -11.77 -10.07
CA PRO A 299 24.42 -13.05 -10.64
C PRO A 299 25.50 -13.71 -11.51
N GLN A 300 26.28 -12.90 -12.25
CA GLN A 300 27.37 -13.41 -13.06
C GLN A 300 28.52 -13.96 -12.20
N GLU A 301 28.90 -13.29 -11.12
CA GLU A 301 29.91 -13.81 -10.19
C GLU A 301 29.46 -15.10 -9.51
N LEU A 302 28.17 -15.23 -9.18
CA LEU A 302 27.61 -16.51 -8.72
C LEU A 302 27.74 -17.59 -9.79
N LYS A 303 27.47 -17.26 -11.05
CA LYS A 303 27.65 -18.20 -12.17
C LYS A 303 29.11 -18.61 -12.31
N ASP A 304 30.04 -17.68 -12.23
CA ASP A 304 31.47 -17.96 -12.30
C ASP A 304 31.91 -18.88 -11.15
N LYS A 305 31.31 -18.75 -9.95
CA LYS A 305 31.52 -19.68 -8.83
C LYS A 305 31.03 -21.10 -9.14
N PHE A 306 29.86 -21.24 -9.76
CA PHE A 306 29.37 -22.55 -10.23
C PHE A 306 30.29 -23.14 -11.31
N ASP A 307 30.63 -22.35 -12.32
CA ASP A 307 31.43 -22.79 -13.48
C ASP A 307 32.88 -23.15 -13.09
N SER A 308 33.41 -22.53 -12.02
CA SER A 308 34.74 -22.83 -11.47
C SER A 308 34.73 -23.91 -10.39
N GLU A 309 33.59 -24.57 -10.15
CA GLU A 309 33.40 -25.61 -9.12
C GLU A 309 33.90 -25.16 -7.73
N GLN A 310 33.76 -23.86 -7.41
CA GLN A 310 34.10 -23.36 -6.09
C GLN A 310 33.21 -24.02 -5.04
N LYS A 311 33.79 -24.33 -3.87
CA LYS A 311 33.03 -24.90 -2.77
C LYS A 311 32.33 -23.78 -2.00
N PHE A 312 31.01 -23.66 -2.17
CA PHE A 312 30.14 -22.74 -1.42
C PHE A 312 28.79 -23.40 -1.13
N GLU A 313 27.99 -22.78 -0.28
CA GLU A 313 26.61 -23.18 0.00
C GLU A 313 25.67 -22.05 -0.47
N LEU A 314 24.82 -22.33 -1.45
CA LEU A 314 23.82 -21.38 -1.90
C LEU A 314 22.54 -21.55 -1.07
N ILE A 315 22.09 -20.49 -0.43
CA ILE A 315 20.95 -20.51 0.48
C ILE A 315 19.86 -19.57 -0.02
N ASP A 316 18.68 -20.13 -0.26
CA ASP A 316 17.49 -19.37 -0.59
C ASP A 316 16.76 -19.00 0.71
N VAL A 317 16.66 -17.70 0.99
CA VAL A 317 16.01 -17.19 2.21
C VAL A 317 14.53 -16.87 2.04
N ARG A 318 13.92 -17.26 0.92
CA ARG A 318 12.49 -17.09 0.66
C ARG A 318 11.62 -18.12 1.38
N GLU A 319 10.32 -17.98 1.23
CA GLU A 319 9.34 -18.93 1.74
C GLU A 319 9.22 -20.18 0.84
N PRO A 320 8.77 -21.35 1.36
CA PRO A 320 8.66 -22.58 0.57
C PRO A 320 7.86 -22.43 -0.73
N HIS A 321 6.75 -21.70 -0.68
CA HIS A 321 5.91 -21.48 -1.86
C HIS A 321 6.58 -20.61 -2.94
N GLU A 322 7.52 -19.74 -2.58
CA GLU A 322 8.30 -18.96 -3.56
C GLU A 322 9.41 -19.81 -4.20
N TYR A 323 10.00 -20.72 -3.42
CA TYR A 323 10.99 -21.69 -3.89
C TYR A 323 10.38 -22.69 -4.89
N ASP A 324 9.14 -23.09 -4.65
CA ASP A 324 8.37 -23.97 -5.55
C ASP A 324 8.05 -23.30 -6.91
N ILE A 325 7.93 -21.96 -6.96
CA ILE A 325 7.70 -21.22 -8.22
C ILE A 325 8.95 -21.23 -9.11
N VAL A 326 10.09 -20.92 -8.52
CA VAL A 326 11.40 -20.83 -9.19
C VAL A 326 12.48 -20.89 -8.13
N HIS A 327 13.60 -21.54 -8.39
CA HIS A 327 14.79 -21.48 -7.55
C HIS A 327 16.04 -21.66 -8.41
N ILE A 328 17.19 -21.23 -7.88
CA ILE A 328 18.48 -21.49 -8.52
C ILE A 328 18.85 -22.93 -8.21
N GLU A 329 19.14 -23.74 -9.23
CA GLU A 329 19.52 -25.14 -9.05
C GLU A 329 20.71 -25.27 -8.09
N GLY A 330 20.63 -26.20 -7.13
CA GLY A 330 21.64 -26.36 -6.09
C GLY A 330 21.52 -25.43 -4.89
N SER A 331 20.51 -24.53 -4.86
CA SER A 331 20.19 -23.76 -3.65
C SER A 331 19.51 -24.64 -2.59
N LYS A 332 19.81 -24.36 -1.31
CA LYS A 332 19.14 -24.94 -0.15
C LYS A 332 18.17 -23.93 0.45
N LEU A 333 16.90 -24.31 0.58
CA LEU A 333 15.88 -23.46 1.19
C LEU A 333 16.08 -23.36 2.71
N ILE A 334 16.33 -22.14 3.20
CA ILE A 334 16.33 -21.79 4.63
C ILE A 334 15.66 -20.43 4.79
N PRO A 335 14.35 -20.38 5.08
CA PRO A 335 13.60 -19.12 5.20
C PRO A 335 14.26 -18.12 6.15
N LYS A 336 14.22 -16.83 5.78
CA LYS A 336 14.84 -15.73 6.53
C LYS A 336 14.54 -15.80 8.04
N ASP A 337 13.28 -16.06 8.41
CA ASP A 337 12.85 -16.08 9.80
C ASP A 337 13.59 -17.13 10.65
N ARG A 338 13.98 -18.25 10.06
CA ARG A 338 14.78 -19.29 10.74
C ARG A 338 16.23 -18.84 10.98
N ILE A 339 16.77 -17.99 10.10
CA ILE A 339 18.08 -17.38 10.30
C ILE A 339 17.98 -16.30 11.38
N MET A 340 16.97 -15.45 11.31
CA MET A 340 16.76 -14.34 12.26
C MET A 340 16.49 -14.83 13.68
N SER A 341 15.78 -15.95 13.84
CA SER A 341 15.52 -16.56 15.16
C SER A 341 16.74 -17.28 15.74
N GLY A 342 17.78 -17.50 14.94
CA GLY A 342 18.95 -18.31 15.30
C GLY A 342 18.76 -19.82 15.16
N GLU A 343 17.55 -20.30 14.85
CA GLU A 343 17.22 -21.72 14.73
C GLU A 343 18.08 -22.42 13.66
N ALA A 344 18.25 -21.78 12.50
CA ALA A 344 18.96 -22.36 11.37
C ALA A 344 20.49 -22.28 11.51
N LEU A 345 21.04 -21.52 12.47
CA LEU A 345 22.49 -21.28 12.56
C LEU A 345 23.30 -22.57 12.73
N ALA A 346 22.73 -23.58 13.39
CA ALA A 346 23.36 -24.89 13.59
C ALA A 346 23.39 -25.75 12.30
N GLU A 347 22.55 -25.44 11.31
CA GLU A 347 22.49 -26.16 10.04
C GLU A 347 23.42 -25.58 8.97
N LEU A 348 23.97 -24.39 9.23
CA LEU A 348 24.81 -23.68 8.29
C LEU A 348 26.23 -24.26 8.29
N PRO A 349 26.82 -24.50 7.11
CA PRO A 349 28.16 -25.04 7.03
C PRO A 349 29.19 -24.02 7.53
N GLN A 350 30.19 -24.52 8.25
CA GLN A 350 31.35 -23.75 8.73
C GLN A 350 32.60 -23.99 7.87
N ASP A 351 32.50 -24.87 6.87
CA ASP A 351 33.63 -25.37 6.07
C ASP A 351 33.66 -24.84 4.63
N ARG A 352 32.76 -23.91 4.29
CA ARG A 352 32.62 -23.30 2.97
C ARG A 352 31.87 -21.96 3.09
N GLN A 353 32.09 -21.09 2.12
CA GLN A 353 31.42 -19.79 2.05
C GLN A 353 29.91 -19.96 1.89
N ILE A 354 29.13 -19.15 2.60
CA ILE A 354 27.68 -19.07 2.45
C ILE A 354 27.34 -17.95 1.46
N VAL A 355 26.47 -18.25 0.50
CA VAL A 355 25.93 -17.29 -0.46
C VAL A 355 24.42 -17.25 -0.30
N LEU A 356 23.87 -16.11 0.14
CA LEU A 356 22.43 -15.93 0.33
C LEU A 356 21.79 -15.35 -0.93
N HIS A 357 20.58 -15.77 -1.27
CA HIS A 357 19.75 -15.06 -2.23
C HIS A 357 18.29 -15.06 -1.80
N CYS A 358 17.54 -14.08 -2.29
CA CYS A 358 16.09 -14.02 -2.15
C CYS A 358 15.45 -13.70 -3.51
N LYS A 359 14.28 -13.03 -3.52
CA LYS A 359 13.62 -12.61 -4.76
C LYS A 359 14.44 -11.57 -5.53
N SER A 360 14.75 -10.44 -4.88
CA SER A 360 15.35 -9.24 -5.50
C SER A 360 16.62 -8.72 -4.80
N GLY A 361 17.04 -9.31 -3.68
CA GLY A 361 18.25 -8.96 -2.94
C GLY A 361 18.04 -8.31 -1.56
N GLY A 362 16.86 -7.74 -1.28
CA GLY A 362 16.58 -7.06 -0.01
C GLY A 362 16.59 -8.00 1.20
N ARG A 363 15.73 -9.04 1.20
CA ARG A 363 15.66 -10.04 2.28
C ARG A 363 16.99 -10.77 2.53
N SER A 364 17.80 -11.00 1.48
CA SER A 364 19.09 -11.67 1.64
C SER A 364 20.14 -10.75 2.26
N ALA A 365 20.07 -9.43 2.03
CA ALA A 365 20.93 -8.46 2.71
C ALA A 365 20.66 -8.40 4.23
N GLU A 366 19.38 -8.45 4.63
CA GLU A 366 19.03 -8.51 6.06
C GLU A 366 19.52 -9.82 6.71
N ALA A 367 19.25 -10.96 6.07
CA ALA A 367 19.74 -12.26 6.54
C ALA A 367 21.27 -12.28 6.65
N LEU A 368 21.96 -11.63 5.70
CA LEU A 368 23.41 -11.50 5.69
C LEU A 368 23.93 -10.75 6.93
N SER A 369 23.31 -9.62 7.27
CA SER A 369 23.65 -8.88 8.50
C SER A 369 23.48 -9.74 9.76
N ALA A 370 22.43 -10.58 9.83
CA ALA A 370 22.24 -11.49 10.95
C ALA A 370 23.33 -12.58 11.01
N LEU A 371 23.71 -13.14 9.86
CA LEU A 371 24.80 -14.12 9.78
C LEU A 371 26.15 -13.53 10.17
N HIS A 372 26.47 -12.31 9.73
CA HIS A 372 27.69 -11.61 10.13
C HIS A 372 27.75 -11.42 11.66
N LYS A 373 26.64 -10.99 12.27
CA LYS A 373 26.52 -10.87 13.74
C LYS A 373 26.66 -12.21 14.47
N ALA A 374 26.27 -13.32 13.83
CA ALA A 374 26.43 -14.68 14.34
C ALA A 374 27.83 -15.28 14.10
N GLY A 375 28.74 -14.56 13.44
CA GLY A 375 30.14 -14.96 13.23
C GLY A 375 30.48 -15.52 11.85
N PHE A 376 29.53 -15.53 10.91
CA PHE A 376 29.77 -15.95 9.52
C PHE A 376 30.28 -14.77 8.68
N SER A 377 31.46 -14.24 9.02
CA SER A 377 31.98 -12.98 8.44
C SER A 377 32.30 -13.04 6.95
N ASP A 378 32.46 -14.23 6.36
CA ASP A 378 32.76 -14.43 4.94
C ASP A 378 31.51 -14.69 4.08
N ALA A 379 30.32 -14.72 4.69
CA ALA A 379 29.06 -14.84 3.98
C ALA A 379 28.85 -13.66 3.03
N VAL A 380 28.23 -13.92 1.89
CA VAL A 380 27.86 -12.92 0.87
C VAL A 380 26.41 -13.11 0.46
N HIS A 381 25.84 -12.15 -0.27
CA HIS A 381 24.52 -12.31 -0.89
C HIS A 381 24.50 -11.91 -2.37
N VAL A 382 23.55 -12.44 -3.13
CA VAL A 382 23.37 -12.16 -4.55
C VAL A 382 22.52 -10.89 -4.74
N GLY A 383 23.14 -9.85 -5.29
CA GLY A 383 22.46 -8.64 -5.71
C GLY A 383 21.45 -8.93 -6.84
N GLY A 384 20.22 -8.44 -6.71
CA GLY A 384 19.13 -8.75 -7.64
C GLY A 384 18.45 -10.10 -7.41
N GLY A 385 18.96 -10.95 -6.51
CA GLY A 385 18.35 -12.24 -6.15
C GLY A 385 18.13 -13.19 -7.35
N VAL A 386 17.10 -14.04 -7.25
CA VAL A 386 16.72 -14.98 -8.33
C VAL A 386 16.22 -14.27 -9.59
N LEU A 387 15.65 -13.06 -9.46
CA LEU A 387 15.25 -12.26 -10.62
C LEU A 387 16.48 -11.79 -11.43
N GLY A 388 17.52 -11.33 -10.74
CA GLY A 388 18.81 -11.00 -11.36
C GLY A 388 19.42 -12.20 -12.07
N TRP A 389 19.35 -13.38 -11.45
CA TRP A 389 19.80 -14.64 -12.05
C TRP A 389 19.00 -15.01 -13.31
N ALA A 390 17.67 -14.99 -13.26
CA ALA A 390 16.83 -15.31 -14.41
C ALA A 390 17.09 -14.34 -15.58
N ASN A 391 17.24 -13.05 -15.30
CA ASN A 391 17.45 -12.05 -16.35
C ASN A 391 18.83 -12.13 -17.02
N GLN A 392 19.88 -12.42 -16.24
CA GLN A 392 21.27 -12.30 -16.70
C GLN A 392 21.93 -13.64 -17.03
N VAL A 393 21.50 -14.73 -16.39
CA VAL A 393 22.17 -16.03 -16.44
C VAL A 393 21.29 -17.10 -17.06
N ASP A 394 20.08 -17.30 -16.54
CA ASP A 394 19.17 -18.35 -17.01
C ASP A 394 17.77 -17.80 -17.34
N GLN A 395 17.66 -17.27 -18.56
CA GLN A 395 16.42 -16.68 -19.09
C GLN A 395 15.32 -17.71 -19.36
N SER A 396 15.57 -19.00 -19.15
CA SER A 396 14.53 -20.02 -19.21
C SER A 396 13.68 -20.08 -17.93
N LEU A 397 14.19 -19.54 -16.83
CA LEU A 397 13.48 -19.50 -15.56
C LEU A 397 12.35 -18.47 -15.58
N PRO A 398 11.20 -18.77 -14.95
CA PRO A 398 10.13 -17.80 -14.83
C PRO A 398 10.51 -16.66 -13.87
N THR A 399 10.16 -15.43 -14.25
CA THR A 399 10.21 -14.25 -13.37
C THR A 399 8.80 -13.90 -12.89
N TYR A 400 8.67 -13.50 -11.61
CA TYR A 400 7.39 -13.19 -10.97
C TYR A 400 7.50 -12.01 -10.00
#